data_AF-A0A2N6PT36-F1
#
_entry.id   AF-A0A2N6PT36-F1
#
_cell.length_a   1.000
_cell.length_b   1.000
_cell.length_c   1.000
_cell.angle_alpha   90.00
_cell.angle_beta   90.00
_cell.angle_gamma   90.00
#
_symmetry.space_group_name_H-M   'P 1'
#
loop_
_entity.id
_entity.type
_entity.pdbx_description
1 polymer ?
#
loop_
_entity_poly.entity_id
_entity_poly.type
_entity_poly.pdbx_seq_one_letter_code
_entity_poly.pdbx_strand_id
1 'polypeptide(L)' 'MSDETTTSAPTDGLWSRLRLIEGQPLAARADAYSALHDELSRRLESGSRHDLRETPGPR' A
#
# COMPACT_ATOMS: atom_id res chain seq x y z
N MET A 1 12.66 3.26 -25.07
CA MET A 1 12.11 1.98 -24.62
C MET A 1 12.51 1.78 -23.17
N SER A 2 11.50 1.59 -22.32
CA SER A 2 11.57 0.97 -20.99
C SER A 2 11.99 1.82 -19.79
N ASP A 3 11.04 2.58 -19.25
CA ASP A 3 10.94 2.82 -17.80
C ASP A 3 9.46 2.80 -17.37
N GLU A 4 8.70 1.82 -17.89
CA GLU A 4 7.26 1.63 -17.60
C GLU A 4 7.00 0.42 -16.70
N THR A 5 8.03 -0.11 -16.03
CA THR A 5 7.93 -1.32 -15.20
C THR A 5 8.01 -1.07 -13.70
N THR A 6 8.34 0.14 -13.24
CA THR A 6 8.51 0.41 -11.80
C THR A 6 7.19 0.74 -11.07
N THR A 7 6.12 1.13 -11.78
CA THR A 7 4.86 1.58 -11.15
C THR A 7 3.68 0.60 -11.22
N SER A 8 3.83 -0.61 -11.77
CA SER A 8 2.71 -1.59 -11.83
C SER A 8 2.67 -2.55 -10.64
N ALA A 9 3.85 -2.99 -10.15
CA ALA A 9 3.96 -4.02 -9.12
C ALA A 9 3.25 -3.72 -7.78
N PRO A 10 3.23 -2.47 -7.25
CA PRO A 10 2.53 -2.19 -5.99
C PRO A 10 1.01 -2.34 -6.12
N THR A 11 0.47 -1.94 -7.27
CA THR A 11 -0.97 -1.96 -7.57
C THR A 11 -1.45 -3.40 -7.76
N ASP A 12 -0.68 -4.24 -8.45
CA ASP A 12 -1.00 -5.66 -8.67
C ASP A 12 -1.07 -6.46 -7.37
N GLY A 13 -0.21 -6.15 -6.39
CA GLY A 13 -0.21 -6.76 -5.06
C GLY A 13 -1.43 -6.36 -4.22
N LEU A 14 -1.91 -5.11 -4.36
CA LEU A 14 -3.12 -4.65 -3.69
C LEU A 14 -4.37 -5.32 -4.29
N TRP A 15 -4.47 -5.38 -5.62
CA TRP A 15 -5.56 -6.06 -6.32
C TRP A 15 -5.65 -7.54 -5.96
N SER A 16 -4.52 -8.24 -5.92
CA SER A 16 -4.46 -9.65 -5.50
C SER A 16 -4.98 -9.84 -4.07
N ARG A 17 -4.62 -8.92 -3.16
CA ARG A 17 -5.08 -8.97 -1.75
C ARG A 17 -6.57 -8.65 -1.61
N LEU A 18 -7.09 -7.66 -2.35
CA LEU A 18 -8.53 -7.36 -2.37
C LEU A 18 -9.35 -8.56 -2.87
N ARG A 19 -8.88 -9.23 -3.95
CA ARG A 19 -9.54 -10.42 -4.48
C ARG A 19 -9.61 -11.56 -3.46
N LEU A 20 -8.58 -11.71 -2.64
CA LEU A 20 -8.56 -12.70 -1.56
C LEU A 20 -9.61 -12.39 -0.47
N ILE A 21 -9.75 -11.12 -0.08
CA ILE A 21 -10.75 -10.68 0.91
C ILE A 21 -12.17 -10.89 0.39
N GLU A 22 -12.42 -10.58 -0.89
CA GLU A 22 -13.71 -10.83 -1.54
C GLU A 22 -14.07 -12.32 -1.60
N GLY A 23 -13.10 -13.22 -1.59
CA GLY A 23 -13.34 -14.67 -1.50
C GLY A 23 -13.81 -15.14 -0.12
N GLN A 24 -13.68 -14.31 0.93
CA GLN A 24 -14.03 -14.68 2.30
C GLN A 24 -15.54 -14.54 2.56
N PRO A 25 -16.08 -15.27 3.56
CA PRO A 25 -17.44 -15.08 4.04
C PRO A 25 -17.70 -13.64 4.49
N LEU A 26 -18.91 -13.14 4.29
CA LEU A 26 -19.27 -11.74 4.57
C LEU A 26 -18.90 -11.30 5.99
N ALA A 27 -19.10 -12.17 6.99
CA ALA A 27 -18.78 -11.91 8.39
C ALA A 27 -17.29 -11.65 8.65
N ALA A 28 -16.38 -12.19 7.82
CA ALA A 28 -14.94 -12.02 7.97
C ALA A 28 -14.37 -10.83 7.18
N ARG A 29 -15.12 -10.32 6.20
CA ARG A 29 -14.62 -9.27 5.29
C ARG A 29 -14.34 -7.95 6.00
N ALA A 30 -15.19 -7.56 6.96
CA ALA A 30 -15.04 -6.30 7.68
C ALA A 30 -13.67 -6.25 8.40
N ASP A 31 -13.36 -7.27 9.19
CA ASP A 31 -12.09 -7.35 9.92
C ASP A 31 -10.89 -7.39 8.97
N ALA A 32 -11.01 -8.10 7.84
CA ALA A 32 -9.95 -8.18 6.83
C ALA A 32 -9.70 -6.83 6.13
N TYR A 33 -10.75 -6.07 5.83
CA TYR A 33 -10.61 -4.71 5.30
C TYR A 33 -10.01 -3.75 6.33
N SER A 34 -10.43 -3.81 7.59
CA SER A 34 -9.84 -3.00 8.66
C SER A 34 -8.33 -3.24 8.79
N ALA A 35 -7.90 -4.50 8.80
CA ALA A 35 -6.47 -4.84 8.85
C ALA A 35 -5.70 -4.34 7.61
N LEU A 36 -6.31 -4.38 6.42
CA LEU A 36 -5.71 -3.83 5.21
C LEU A 36 -5.56 -2.31 5.30
N HIS A 37 -6.58 -1.60 5.79
CA HIS A 37 -6.53 -0.15 5.98
C HIS A 37 -5.44 0.24 6.98
N ASP A 38 -5.35 -0.44 8.11
CA ASP A 38 -4.32 -0.17 9.13
C ASP A 38 -2.91 -0.33 8.55
N GLU A 39 -2.69 -1.33 7.70
CA GLU A 39 -1.42 -1.54 7.03
C GLU A 39 -1.07 -0.42 6.04
N LEU A 40 -2.04 0.01 5.23
CA LEU A 40 -1.84 1.12 4.29
C LEU A 40 -1.56 2.43 5.03
N SER A 41 -2.29 2.71 6.12
CA SER A 41 -2.05 3.88 6.97
C SER A 41 -0.65 3.87 7.58
N ARG A 42 -0.18 2.72 8.10
CA ARG A 42 1.20 2.60 8.60
C ARG A 42 2.24 2.86 7.52
N ARG A 43 2.02 2.36 6.30
CA ARG A 43 2.94 2.59 5.17
C ARG A 43 3.02 4.06 4.80
N LEU A 44 1.87 4.73 4.70
CA LEU A 44 1.82 6.16 4.40
C LEU A 44 2.55 6.97 5.48
N GLU A 45 2.30 6.69 6.76
CA GLU A 45 3.00 7.34 7.87
C GLU A 45 4.52 7.08 7.81
N SER A 46 4.95 5.86 7.47
CA SER A 46 6.37 5.53 7.34
C SER A 46 7.06 6.16 6.13
N GLY A 47 6.34 6.29 5.01
CA GLY A 47 6.82 6.92 3.78
C GLY A 47 6.93 8.43 3.91
N SER A 48 5.94 9.08 4.53
CA SER A 48 6.01 10.52 4.85
C SER A 48 7.18 10.86 5.78
N ARG A 49 7.54 9.96 6.71
CA ARG A 49 8.75 10.12 7.54
C ARG A 49 10.05 9.95 6.75
N HIS A 50 10.06 9.15 5.70
CA HIS A 50 11.23 8.96 4.83
C HIS A 50 11.43 10.18 3.93
N ASP A 51 10.36 10.70 3.35
CA ASP A 51 10.36 11.89 2.47
C ASP A 51 10.85 13.15 3.20
N LEU A 52 10.48 13.32 4.48
CA LEU A 52 10.94 14.45 5.30
C LEU A 52 12.48 14.45 5.53
N ARG A 53 13.12 13.27 5.58
CA ARG A 53 14.57 13.13 5.81
C ARG A 53 15.39 13.39 4.54
N GLU A 54 14.77 13.27 3.37
CA GLU A 54 15.40 13.41 2.06
C GLU A 54 15.45 14.86 1.55
N THR A 55 14.99 15.86 2.31
CA THR A 55 15.21 17.27 1.95
C THR A 55 16.68 17.66 2.24
N PRO A 56 17.56 17.77 1.23
CA PRO A 56 18.92 18.24 1.46
C PRO A 56 18.81 19.76 1.58
N GLY A 57 19.16 20.31 2.74
CA GLY A 57 19.22 21.76 2.94
C GLY A 57 20.07 22.45 1.85
N PRO A 58 19.72 23.70 1.47
CA PRO A 58 20.41 24.38 0.39
C PRO A 58 21.87 24.62 0.81
N ARG A 59 22.80 24.28 -0.07
CA ARG A 59 24.22 24.63 0.07
C ARG A 59 24.46 26.06 -0.40
#